data_AF-A0A355GLP8-F1
#
_entry.id   AF-A0A355GLP8-F1
#
_cell.length_a   1.000
_cell.length_b   1.000
_cell.length_c   1.000
_cell.angle_alpha   90.00
_cell.angle_beta   90.00
_cell.angle_gamma   90.00
#
_symmetry.space_group_name_H-M   'P 1'
#
loop_
_entity.id
_entity.type
_entity.pdbx_description
1 polymer ?
#
loop_
_entity_poly.entity_id
_entity_poly.type
_entity_poly.pdbx_seq_one_letter_code
_entity_poly.pdbx_strand_id
1 'polypeptide(L)'
;MSAHHQTKVTSILRSLSFMLGLFVLIYVLSVGPVIAIFSYSHGYMSPDQIRLVNFLYAPLSWPADCSASYRDLFSAYVSLWLRLI
;
A
#
# COMPACT_ATOMS: atom_id res chain seq x y z
N MET A 1 -16.60 -12.15 35.26
CA MET A 1 -16.51 -12.40 33.80
C MET A 1 -15.82 -13.74 33.60
N SER A 2 -16.43 -14.68 32.86
CA SER A 2 -15.94 -16.05 32.71
C SER A 2 -14.60 -16.09 31.96
N ALA A 3 -13.60 -16.80 32.50
CA ALA A 3 -12.26 -16.95 31.93
C ALA A 3 -12.26 -17.46 30.48
N HIS A 4 -13.31 -18.19 30.09
CA HIS A 4 -13.50 -18.70 28.72
C HIS A 4 -13.91 -17.62 27.71
N HIS A 5 -14.51 -16.51 28.17
CA HIS A 5 -14.84 -15.37 27.32
C HIS A 5 -13.60 -14.50 27.09
N GLN A 6 -12.76 -14.35 28.11
CA GLN A 6 -11.56 -13.53 28.06
C GLN A 6 -10.49 -14.10 27.10
N THR A 7 -10.36 -15.43 27.01
CA THR A 7 -9.46 -16.10 26.04
C THR A 7 -9.92 -16.01 24.59
N LYS A 8 -11.24 -15.98 24.34
CA LYS A 8 -11.77 -15.78 22.98
C LYS A 8 -11.53 -14.36 22.49
N VAL A 9 -11.76 -13.36 23.34
CA VAL A 9 -11.55 -11.94 23.00
C VAL A 9 -10.08 -11.66 22.66
N THR A 10 -9.13 -12.17 23.45
CA THR A 10 -7.69 -11.98 23.15
C THR A 10 -7.25 -12.68 21.86
N SER A 11 -7.80 -13.86 21.55
CA SER A 11 -7.53 -14.56 20.29
C SER A 11 -8.05 -13.80 19.08
N ILE A 12 -9.29 -13.27 19.15
CA ILE A 12 -9.89 -12.44 18.11
C ILE A 12 -9.07 -11.17 17.90
N LEU A 13 -8.68 -10.48 18.98
CA LEU A 13 -7.87 -9.28 18.90
C LEU A 13 -6.52 -9.56 18.23
N ARG A 14 -5.85 -10.65 18.60
CA ARG A 14 -4.58 -11.06 17.98
C ARG A 14 -4.73 -11.33 16.48
N SER A 15 -5.82 -12.01 16.09
CA SER A 15 -6.12 -12.26 14.68
C SER A 15 -6.37 -10.96 13.91
N LEU A 16 -7.14 -10.04 14.48
CA LEU A 16 -7.40 -8.72 13.88
C LEU A 16 -6.12 -7.91 13.74
N SER A 17 -5.25 -7.89 14.74
CA SER A 17 -3.94 -7.22 14.66
C SER A 17 -3.07 -7.81 13.56
N PHE A 18 -3.07 -9.14 13.42
CA PHE A 18 -2.33 -9.81 12.35
C PHE A 18 -2.89 -9.46 10.96
N MET A 19 -4.21 -9.50 10.80
CA MET A 19 -4.87 -9.10 9.55
C MET A 19 -4.59 -7.64 9.20
N LEU A 20 -4.66 -6.74 10.19
CA LEU A 20 -4.33 -5.33 9.98
C LEU A 20 -2.89 -5.16 9.50
N GLY A 21 -1.93 -5.84 10.12
CA GLY A 21 -0.54 -5.83 9.68
C GLY A 21 -0.37 -6.35 8.25
N LEU A 22 -1.09 -7.42 7.91
CA LEU A 22 -1.11 -7.97 6.55
C LEU A 22 -1.70 -6.98 5.54
N PHE A 23 -2.79 -6.29 5.88
CA PHE A 23 -3.39 -5.27 5.01
C PHE A 23 -2.46 -4.09 4.78
N VAL A 24 -1.77 -3.62 5.83
CA VAL A 24 -0.76 -2.55 5.69
C VAL A 24 0.38 -3.00 4.78
N LEU A 25 0.86 -4.24 4.93
CA LEU A 25 1.91 -4.79 4.08
C LEU A 25 1.45 -4.87 2.62
N ILE A 26 0.25 -5.39 2.36
CA ILE A 26 -0.33 -5.46 1.02
C ILE A 26 -0.45 -4.05 0.42
N TYR A 27 -0.94 -3.08 1.20
CA TYR A 27 -1.06 -1.69 0.76
C TYR A 27 0.29 -1.06 0.37
N VAL A 28 1.35 -1.28 1.16
CA VAL A 28 2.68 -0.78 0.83
C VAL A 28 3.23 -1.48 -0.43
N LEU A 29 3.03 -2.79 -0.55
CA LEU A 29 3.52 -3.57 -1.69
C LEU A 29 2.68 -3.39 -2.97
N SER A 30 1.46 -2.87 -2.88
CA SER A 30 0.60 -2.67 -4.04
C SER A 30 0.90 -1.38 -4.80
N VAL A 31 1.60 -0.41 -4.20
CA VAL A 31 1.87 0.89 -4.85
C VAL A 31 2.67 0.74 -6.15
N GLY A 32 3.65 -0.16 -6.17
CA GLY A 32 4.49 -0.45 -7.34
C GLY A 32 3.70 -0.99 -8.53
N PRO A 33 3.01 -2.15 -8.41
CA PRO A 33 2.23 -2.70 -9.51
C PRO A 33 1.06 -1.80 -9.91
N VAL A 34 0.44 -1.08 -8.96
CA VAL A 34 -0.60 -0.10 -9.30
C VAL A 34 -0.02 1.02 -10.16
N ILE A 35 1.07 1.68 -9.76
CA ILE A 35 1.68 2.73 -10.60
C ILE A 35 2.12 2.19 -11.95
N ALA A 36 2.64 0.96 -12.00
CA ALA A 36 3.07 0.34 -13.25
C ALA A 36 1.90 0.09 -14.21
N ILE A 37 0.78 -0.46 -13.71
CA ILE A 37 -0.46 -0.63 -14.49
C ILE A 37 -0.96 0.72 -15.00
N PHE A 38 -0.97 1.75 -14.14
CA PHE A 38 -1.40 3.11 -14.50
C PHE A 38 -0.53 3.72 -15.61
N SER A 39 0.79 3.48 -15.55
CA SER A 39 1.75 3.99 -16.53
C SER A 39 1.66 3.24 -17.87
N TYR A 40 1.41 1.93 -17.83
CA TYR A 40 1.29 1.10 -19.03
C TYR A 40 -0.05 1.27 -19.75
N SER A 41 -1.13 1.58 -19.01
CA SER A 41 -2.45 1.87 -19.56
C SER A 41 -2.50 3.25 -20.26
N HIS A 42 -1.77 3.40 -21.36
CA HIS A 42 -1.82 4.60 -22.21
C HIS A 42 -3.25 4.80 -22.74
N GLY A 43 -4.04 5.64 -22.07
CA GLY A 43 -5.32 6.16 -22.57
C GLY A 43 -6.61 5.60 -21.96
N TYR A 44 -6.57 4.68 -20.98
CA TYR A 44 -7.78 4.04 -20.44
C TYR A 44 -8.27 4.54 -19.08
N MET A 45 -7.53 5.43 -18.42
CA MET A 45 -7.91 5.91 -17.09
C MET A 45 -8.46 7.32 -17.09
N SER A 46 -9.61 7.49 -16.42
CA SER A 46 -10.21 8.79 -16.25
C SER A 46 -9.36 9.65 -15.30
N PRO A 47 -9.41 11.00 -15.43
CA PRO A 47 -8.74 11.90 -14.49
C PRO A 47 -9.12 11.64 -13.03
N ASP A 48 -10.34 11.18 -12.77
CA ASP A 48 -10.81 10.87 -11.42
C ASP A 48 -10.14 9.62 -10.83
N GLN A 49 -9.84 8.61 -11.65
CA GLN A 49 -9.10 7.43 -11.20
C GLN A 49 -7.66 7.78 -10.83
N ILE A 50 -7.01 8.65 -11.61
CA ILE A 50 -5.68 9.15 -11.30
C ILE A 50 -5.69 9.94 -9.98
N ARG A 51 -6.69 10.82 -9.78
CA ARG A 51 -6.84 11.56 -8.52
C ARG A 51 -7.05 10.64 -7.33
N LEU A 52 -7.90 9.62 -7.48
CA LEU A 52 -8.17 8.65 -6.42
C LEU A 52 -6.92 7.89 -6.02
N VAL A 53 -6.12 7.40 -6.99
CA VAL A 53 -4.89 6.67 -6.69
C VAL A 53 -3.84 7.56 -6.07
N ASN A 54 -3.66 8.78 -6.58
CA ASN A 54 -2.77 9.75 -5.95
C ASN A 54 -3.20 10.06 -4.52
N PHE A 55 -4.50 10.19 -4.25
CA PHE A 55 -5.01 10.39 -2.88
C PHE A 55 -4.77 9.17 -1.99
N LEU A 56 -5.08 7.97 -2.47
CA LEU A 56 -4.94 6.73 -1.72
C LEU A 56 -3.49 6.43 -1.33
N TYR A 57 -2.54 6.74 -2.22
CA TYR A 57 -1.11 6.47 -2.01
C TYR A 57 -0.30 7.70 -1.56
N ALA A 58 -0.95 8.85 -1.35
CA ALA A 58 -0.28 10.06 -0.83
C ALA A 58 0.55 9.80 0.44
N PRO A 59 0.10 8.99 1.42
CA PRO A 59 0.92 8.70 2.60
C PRO A 59 2.24 7.97 2.29
N LEU A 60 2.30 7.20 1.19
CA LEU A 60 3.50 6.50 0.77
C LEU A 60 4.40 7.36 -0.13
N SER A 61 3.84 8.27 -0.91
CA SER A 61 4.63 9.17 -1.74
C SER A 61 5.15 10.39 -0.97
N TRP A 62 4.44 10.86 0.06
CA TRP A 62 4.84 12.02 0.87
C TRP A 62 6.29 11.96 1.38
N PRO A 63 6.79 10.83 1.94
CA PRO A 63 8.17 10.77 2.41
C PRO A 63 9.21 10.94 1.30
N ALA A 64 8.86 10.69 0.03
CA ALA A 64 9.73 10.93 -1.11
C ALA A 64 9.97 12.44 -1.34
N ASP A 65 9.05 13.29 -0.91
CA ASP A 65 9.21 14.74 -0.98
C ASP A 65 10.10 15.26 0.15
N CYS A 66 10.14 14.56 1.29
CA CYS A 66 10.92 14.95 2.47
C CYS A 66 12.33 14.34 2.54
N SER A 67 12.62 13.27 1.80
CA SER A 67 13.89 12.55 1.87
C SER A 67 14.36 12.04 0.51
N ALA A 68 15.58 12.43 0.12
CA ALA A 68 16.22 11.96 -1.12
C ALA A 68 16.44 10.44 -1.10
N SER A 69 16.91 9.89 0.02
CA SER A 69 17.14 8.43 0.13
C SER A 69 15.85 7.63 0.01
N TYR A 70 14.74 8.13 0.56
CA TYR A 70 13.44 7.49 0.38
C TYR A 70 12.97 7.61 -1.07
N ARG A 71 13.13 8.77 -1.69
CA ARG A 71 12.78 9.00 -3.09
C ARG A 71 13.49 8.04 -4.03
N ASP A 72 14.79 7.85 -3.83
CA ASP A 72 15.60 6.93 -4.65
C ASP A 72 15.12 5.47 -4.47
N LEU A 73 14.87 5.06 -3.23
CA LEU A 73 14.34 3.72 -2.92
C LEU A 73 12.94 3.52 -3.55
N PHE A 74 12.04 4.47 -3.36
CA PHE A 74 10.68 4.44 -3.89
C PHE A 74 10.69 4.41 -5.42
N SER A 75 11.52 5.23 -6.05
CA SER A 75 11.71 5.24 -7.50
C SER A 75 12.28 3.92 -8.01
N ALA A 76 13.28 3.35 -7.35
CA ALA A 76 13.84 2.04 -7.70
C ALA A 76 12.80 0.92 -7.59
N TYR A 77 11.98 0.95 -6.54
CA TYR A 77 10.89 -0.01 -6.35
C TYR A 77 9.83 0.09 -7.46
N VAL A 78 9.35 1.30 -7.77
CA VAL A 78 8.39 1.50 -8.88
C VAL A 78 9.01 1.10 -10.22
N SER A 79 10.28 1.45 -10.45
CA SER A 79 11.02 1.10 -11.67
C SER A 79 11.16 -0.41 -11.88
N LEU A 80 11.29 -1.18 -10.79
CA LEU A 80 11.31 -2.64 -10.85
C LEU A 80 10.00 -3.18 -11.43
N TRP A 81 8.85 -2.65 -10.99
CA TRP A 81 7.54 -3.07 -11.52
C TRP A 81 7.33 -2.66 -12.97
N LEU A 82 7.76 -1.46 -13.36
CA LEU A 82 7.72 -0.99 -14.74
C LEU A 82 8.59 -1.83 -15.70
N ARG A 83 9.58 -2.56 -15.18
CA ARG A 83 10.39 -3.51 -15.98
C ARG A 83 9.79 -4.90 -16.04
N LEU A 84 8.94 -5.26 -15.07
CA LEU A 84 8.33 -6.59 -14.96
C LEU A 84 7.04 -6.72 -15.78
N ILE A 85 6.38 -5.59 -16.06
CA ILE A 85 5.15 -5.48 -16.88
C ILE A 85 5.54 -4.94 -18.25
#